data_AF-A0A8S2ME32-F1
#
_entry.id   AF-A0A8S2ME32-F1
#
_cell.length_a   1.000
_cell.length_b   1.000
_cell.length_c   1.000
_cell.angle_alpha   90.00
_cell.angle_beta   90.00
_cell.angle_gamma   90.00
#
_symmetry.space_group_name_H-M   'P 1'
#
loop_
_entity.id
_entity.type
_entity.pdbx_description
1 polymer ?
#
loop_
_entity_poly.entity_id
_entity_poly.type
_entity_poly.pdbx_seq_one_letter_code
_entity_poly.pdbx_strand_id
1 'polypeptide(L)'
;MTADHNCPCELILKIGCNEYDEISTAITSLLRSCSITDQKFFFVERQIQSTTYFGSFTANPSNSKIPIQCQSLSCVIFLTDEILKKQEKKDFFKSIHTWNFHHKIELLDEYKQIIARQDYYELSHLLPLWSISHLPYNRHIIIRFNIFTKNFDSMLKFYKHLFQRKPDSSKTGFVVFNLSSPINNKLLYQLSIKYSPSIQSYTISQGAYLKFRLTNLNYFIHEYTSKLFSINKYEYYIYDPDGNLLHLHLHNLSSNIKECISLKPSIHTNDSGFGDSSDPSTQLLNSTVSQIYQTSNDMDGQSYTSNDSAQCSSISSNEINTRKMIVRHNNFISKNNISVRSANKSEINYRLKQQQRTG
;
A
#
# COMPACT_ATOMS: atom_id res chain seq x y z
N MET A 1 -30.18 7.73 -6.23
CA MET A 1 -29.43 7.17 -5.08
C MET A 1 -28.05 6.80 -5.59
N THR A 2 -27.06 7.67 -5.39
CA THR A 2 -25.75 7.63 -6.07
C THR A 2 -24.66 6.98 -5.21
N ALA A 3 -24.14 5.86 -5.72
CA ALA A 3 -22.82 5.24 -5.51
C ALA A 3 -22.23 5.17 -4.08
N ASP A 4 -22.42 4.02 -3.43
CA ASP A 4 -21.94 3.69 -2.09
C ASP A 4 -20.60 2.89 -2.07
N HIS A 5 -19.66 3.27 -2.95
CA HIS A 5 -18.39 2.52 -3.16
C HIS A 5 -17.14 3.39 -2.94
N ASN A 6 -16.94 3.87 -1.70
CA ASN A 6 -15.86 4.81 -1.39
C ASN A 6 -14.66 4.20 -0.62
N CYS A 7 -14.56 2.86 -0.53
CA CYS A 7 -13.40 2.22 0.12
C CYS A 7 -12.21 2.14 -0.85
N PRO A 8 -11.10 2.86 -0.60
CA PRO A 8 -9.96 2.93 -1.52
C PRO A 8 -9.07 1.67 -1.47
N CYS A 9 -9.18 0.88 -0.40
CA CYS A 9 -8.38 -0.30 -0.17
C CYS A 9 -9.12 -1.32 0.67
N GLU A 10 -9.13 -2.57 0.21
CA GLU A 10 -9.75 -3.70 0.89
C GLU A 10 -8.68 -4.73 1.23
N LEU A 11 -8.83 -5.38 2.38
CA LEU A 11 -8.09 -6.56 2.78
C LEU A 11 -8.94 -7.78 2.45
N ILE A 12 -8.42 -8.64 1.59
CA ILE A 12 -9.06 -9.89 1.20
C ILE A 12 -8.34 -11.04 1.90
N LEU A 13 -9.09 -11.85 2.64
CA LEU A 13 -8.61 -13.10 3.22
C LEU A 13 -9.22 -14.28 2.47
N LYS A 14 -8.40 -15.20 1.99
CA LYS A 14 -8.83 -16.48 1.41
C LYS A 14 -8.77 -17.51 2.51
N ILE A 15 -9.91 -18.00 2.98
CA ILE A 15 -9.98 -18.92 4.13
C ILE A 15 -10.66 -20.22 3.74
N GLY A 16 -10.06 -21.37 4.07
CA GLY A 16 -10.66 -22.69 3.86
C GLY A 16 -11.99 -22.87 4.57
N CYS A 17 -12.85 -23.71 3.99
CA CYS A 17 -14.23 -23.89 4.45
C CYS A 17 -14.36 -24.35 5.91
N ASN A 18 -13.35 -25.05 6.45
CA ASN A 18 -13.31 -25.59 7.80
C ASN A 18 -13.00 -24.55 8.89
N GLU A 19 -12.28 -23.48 8.57
CA GLU A 19 -11.85 -22.45 9.54
C GLU A 19 -12.52 -21.09 9.31
N TYR A 20 -13.35 -20.98 8.26
CA TYR A 20 -14.01 -19.73 7.85
C TYR A 20 -14.80 -19.09 8.98
N ASP A 21 -15.67 -19.85 9.65
CA ASP A 21 -16.62 -19.29 10.62
C ASP A 21 -15.88 -18.80 11.88
N GLU A 22 -14.85 -19.51 12.33
CA GLU A 22 -14.02 -19.10 13.45
C GLU A 22 -13.23 -17.83 13.15
N ILE A 23 -12.49 -17.80 12.03
CA ILE A 23 -11.66 -16.66 11.64
C ILE A 23 -12.51 -15.42 11.37
N SER A 24 -13.62 -15.59 10.64
CA SER A 24 -14.57 -14.51 10.36
C SER A 24 -15.18 -13.94 11.65
N THR A 25 -15.57 -14.82 12.59
CA THR A 25 -16.11 -14.39 13.90
C THR A 25 -15.06 -13.65 14.72
N ALA A 26 -13.81 -14.14 14.76
CA ALA A 26 -12.73 -13.51 15.51
C ALA A 26 -12.45 -12.07 15.03
N ILE A 27 -12.38 -11.87 13.71
CA ILE A 27 -12.14 -10.55 13.11
C ILE A 27 -13.37 -9.65 13.26
N THR A 28 -14.57 -10.16 12.97
CA THR A 28 -15.81 -9.39 13.11
C THR A 28 -15.99 -8.89 14.55
N SER A 29 -15.71 -9.75 15.53
CA SER A 29 -15.76 -9.39 16.95
C SER A 29 -14.70 -8.34 17.33
N LEU A 30 -13.48 -8.45 16.79
CA LEU A 30 -12.44 -7.43 16.95
C LEU A 30 -12.90 -6.08 16.40
N LEU A 31 -13.40 -6.03 15.17
CA LEU A 31 -13.90 -4.80 14.53
C LEU A 31 -15.07 -4.20 15.30
N ARG A 32 -16.00 -5.04 15.77
CA ARG A 32 -17.13 -4.62 16.61
C ARG A 32 -16.66 -3.98 17.92
N SER A 33 -15.66 -4.58 18.57
CA SER A 33 -15.08 -4.00 19.79
C SER A 33 -14.49 -2.62 19.49
N CYS A 34 -13.82 -2.45 18.35
CA CYS A 34 -13.29 -1.16 17.88
C CYS A 34 -14.38 -0.14 17.47
N SER A 35 -15.67 -0.44 17.64
CA SER A 35 -16.79 0.40 17.18
C SER A 35 -16.79 0.65 15.66
N ILE A 36 -16.23 -0.31 14.90
CA ILE A 36 -16.19 -0.31 13.44
C ILE A 36 -17.38 -1.12 12.95
N THR A 37 -18.40 -0.41 12.45
CA THR A 37 -19.63 -1.01 11.88
C THR A 37 -19.56 -1.13 10.37
N ASP A 38 -18.82 -0.24 9.71
CA ASP A 38 -18.56 -0.30 8.27
C ASP A 38 -17.33 -1.17 8.03
N GLN A 39 -17.56 -2.41 7.58
CA GLN A 39 -16.52 -3.40 7.31
C GLN A 39 -16.23 -3.54 5.80
N LYS A 40 -16.63 -2.55 4.98
CA LYS A 40 -16.40 -2.56 3.52
C LYS A 40 -14.94 -2.64 3.09
N PHE A 41 -13.98 -2.51 4.01
CA PHE A 41 -12.56 -2.67 3.74
C PHE A 41 -12.05 -4.09 4.00
N PHE A 42 -12.91 -5.02 4.40
CA PHE A 42 -12.51 -6.35 4.83
C PHE A 42 -13.45 -7.40 4.23
N PHE A 43 -12.88 -8.40 3.58
CA PHE A 43 -13.62 -9.50 2.98
C PHE A 43 -12.95 -10.83 3.33
N VAL A 44 -13.79 -11.81 3.64
CA VAL A 44 -13.37 -13.21 3.80
C VAL A 44 -13.96 -14.01 2.65
N GLU A 45 -13.10 -14.46 1.75
CA GLU A 45 -13.44 -15.35 0.65
C GLU A 45 -13.34 -16.80 1.13
N ARG A 46 -14.49 -17.47 1.26
CA ARG A 46 -14.53 -18.90 1.58
C ARG A 46 -13.97 -19.71 0.41
N GLN A 47 -12.88 -20.43 0.66
CA GLN A 47 -12.29 -21.38 -0.28
C GLN A 47 -12.97 -22.75 -0.12
N ILE A 48 -13.12 -23.48 -1.23
CA ILE A 48 -13.68 -24.84 -1.21
C ILE A 48 -12.72 -25.80 -0.51
N GLN A 49 -11.41 -25.62 -0.73
CA GLN A 49 -10.37 -26.45 -0.15
C GLN A 49 -10.22 -26.16 1.33
N SER A 50 -10.08 -27.23 2.13
CA SER A 50 -9.72 -27.10 3.54
C SER A 50 -8.32 -26.53 3.68
N THR A 51 -8.13 -25.73 4.72
CA THR A 51 -6.84 -25.14 5.09
C THR A 51 -6.50 -25.56 6.51
N THR A 52 -5.23 -25.42 6.86
CA THR A 52 -4.76 -25.58 8.25
C THR A 52 -4.08 -24.28 8.66
N TYR A 53 -4.88 -23.26 8.96
CA TYR A 53 -4.38 -21.99 9.48
C TYR A 53 -3.98 -22.12 10.95
N PHE A 54 -4.75 -22.88 11.71
CA PHE A 54 -4.42 -23.26 13.08
C PHE A 54 -3.55 -24.53 13.06
N GLY A 55 -2.29 -24.44 13.51
CA GLY A 55 -1.54 -25.66 13.81
C GLY A 55 -0.04 -25.69 13.56
N SER A 56 0.64 -24.65 13.08
CA SER A 56 2.12 -24.74 12.97
C SER A 56 2.79 -23.38 12.84
N PHE A 57 3.17 -22.79 13.98
CA PHE A 57 4.40 -22.01 14.05
C PHE A 57 4.92 -22.02 15.49
N THR A 58 5.79 -22.98 15.79
CA THR A 58 6.67 -22.89 16.96
C THR A 58 7.84 -22.01 16.56
N ALA A 59 7.71 -20.69 16.72
CA ALA A 59 8.88 -19.83 16.71
C ALA A 59 9.74 -20.24 17.92
N ASN A 60 10.82 -20.99 17.66
CA ASN A 60 11.83 -21.26 18.67
C ASN A 60 12.33 -19.90 19.20
N PRO A 61 12.25 -19.63 20.52
CA PRO A 61 12.72 -18.38 21.10
C PRO A 61 14.24 -18.35 20.96
N SER A 62 14.75 -17.70 19.90
CA SER A 62 16.18 -17.61 19.67
C SER A 62 16.76 -16.36 20.35
N ASN A 63 17.88 -16.59 21.03
CA ASN A 63 18.71 -15.56 21.64
C ASN A 63 19.11 -14.49 20.62
N SER A 64 18.60 -13.27 20.82
CA SER A 64 19.07 -11.91 20.43
C SER A 64 19.86 -11.62 19.14
N LYS A 65 20.02 -12.52 18.17
CA LYS A 65 20.73 -12.24 16.90
C LYS A 65 19.98 -12.61 15.62
N ILE A 66 18.89 -13.38 15.69
CA ILE A 66 18.15 -13.78 14.50
C ILE A 66 16.98 -12.81 14.29
N PRO A 67 16.81 -12.25 13.08
CA PRO A 67 15.64 -11.46 12.74
C PRO A 67 14.33 -12.22 12.99
N ILE A 68 13.32 -11.52 13.50
CA ILE A 68 11.98 -12.10 13.74
C ILE A 68 11.34 -12.43 12.39
N GLN A 69 10.98 -13.70 12.19
CA GLN A 69 10.12 -14.09 11.07
C GLN A 69 8.75 -13.43 11.26
N CYS A 70 8.24 -12.80 10.21
CA CYS A 70 7.03 -11.99 10.30
C CYS A 70 6.25 -12.04 8.99
N GLN A 71 4.93 -12.05 9.05
CA GLN A 71 4.10 -11.85 7.89
C GLN A 71 4.41 -10.47 7.29
N SER A 72 4.52 -10.43 5.97
CA SER A 72 4.71 -9.20 5.19
C SER A 72 3.59 -8.19 5.39
N LEU A 73 2.36 -8.61 5.67
CA LEU A 73 1.21 -7.72 5.79
C LEU A 73 0.68 -7.66 7.23
N SER A 74 0.31 -6.46 7.67
CA SER A 74 -0.42 -6.24 8.93
C SER A 74 -1.52 -5.20 8.78
N CYS A 75 -2.56 -5.32 9.59
CA CYS A 75 -3.63 -4.34 9.78
C CYS A 75 -3.52 -3.71 11.17
N VAL A 76 -3.31 -2.40 11.22
CA VAL A 76 -3.24 -1.64 12.47
C VAL A 76 -4.41 -0.67 12.54
N ILE A 77 -5.21 -0.82 13.59
CA ILE A 77 -6.38 0.02 13.85
C ILE A 77 -5.97 1.08 14.88
N PHE A 78 -5.93 2.34 14.47
CA PHE A 78 -5.71 3.46 15.38
C PHE A 78 -7.04 3.98 15.89
N LEU A 79 -7.27 3.82 17.19
CA LEU A 79 -8.47 4.25 17.87
C LEU A 79 -8.34 5.67 18.40
N THR A 80 -9.49 6.35 18.48
CA THR A 80 -9.63 7.69 19.04
C THR A 80 -9.74 7.64 20.56
N ASP A 81 -9.48 8.77 21.22
CA ASP A 81 -9.63 8.91 22.67
C ASP A 81 -11.05 8.55 23.15
N GLU A 82 -12.07 8.91 22.36
CA GLU A 82 -13.47 8.67 22.69
C GLU A 82 -13.79 7.17 22.76
N ILE A 83 -13.26 6.38 21.83
CA ILE A 83 -13.50 4.94 21.78
C ILE A 83 -12.76 4.26 22.94
N LEU A 84 -11.51 4.65 23.17
CA LEU A 84 -10.69 4.08 24.24
C LEU A 84 -11.25 4.38 25.64
N LYS A 85 -11.86 5.56 25.85
CA LYS A 85 -12.54 5.92 27.10
C LYS A 85 -13.82 5.13 27.35
N LYS A 86 -14.57 4.81 26.28
CA LYS A 86 -15.82 4.04 26.36
C LYS A 86 -15.60 2.55 26.60
N GLN A 87 -14.39 2.05 26.36
CA GLN A 87 -14.08 0.65 26.55
C GLN A 87 -13.64 0.34 27.98
N GLU A 88 -14.42 -0.48 28.67
CA GLU A 88 -14.10 -0.99 30.01
C GLU A 88 -12.94 -1.99 29.99
N LYS A 89 -12.81 -2.78 28.91
CA LYS A 89 -11.71 -3.75 28.71
C LYS A 89 -10.80 -3.30 27.59
N LYS A 90 -9.53 -2.98 27.93
CA LYS A 90 -8.49 -2.58 26.95
C LYS A 90 -7.83 -3.74 26.21
N ASP A 91 -8.18 -4.98 26.57
CA ASP A 91 -7.60 -6.19 25.98
C ASP A 91 -8.46 -6.73 24.83
N PHE A 92 -8.45 -6.02 23.71
CA PHE A 92 -9.22 -6.33 22.49
C PHE A 92 -9.00 -7.76 21.97
N PHE A 93 -7.77 -8.28 22.10
CA PHE A 93 -7.38 -9.58 21.57
C PHE A 93 -7.55 -10.72 22.58
N LYS A 94 -7.58 -10.46 23.89
CA LYS A 94 -7.67 -11.53 24.91
C LYS A 94 -9.10 -12.01 25.16
N SER A 95 -10.10 -11.30 24.65
CA SER A 95 -11.50 -11.70 24.78
C SER A 95 -11.87 -12.93 23.93
N ILE A 96 -11.01 -13.30 22.97
CA ILE A 96 -11.22 -14.40 22.03
C ILE A 96 -9.93 -15.23 21.98
N HIS A 97 -10.03 -16.51 22.37
CA HIS A 97 -8.90 -17.44 22.50
C HIS A 97 -8.14 -17.71 21.20
N THR A 98 -8.70 -17.31 20.06
CA THR A 98 -8.15 -17.51 18.71
C THR A 98 -6.93 -16.62 18.41
N TRP A 99 -6.79 -15.47 19.10
CA TRP A 99 -5.67 -14.55 18.86
C TRP A 99 -4.41 -14.96 19.63
N ASN A 100 -3.31 -15.11 18.91
CA ASN A 100 -2.00 -15.39 19.50
C ASN A 100 -1.14 -14.12 19.47
N PHE A 101 -0.46 -13.82 20.59
CA PHE A 101 0.55 -12.76 20.60
C PHE A 101 1.74 -13.21 19.76
N HIS A 102 2.11 -12.42 18.74
CA HIS A 102 3.24 -12.72 17.87
C HIS A 102 4.52 -12.02 18.36
N HIS A 103 4.51 -10.69 18.36
CA HIS A 103 5.66 -9.89 18.79
C HIS A 103 5.24 -8.48 19.17
N LYS A 104 6.16 -7.73 19.80
CA LYS A 104 5.97 -6.29 20.00
C LYS A 104 7.15 -5.48 19.53
N ILE A 105 6.84 -4.28 19.05
CA ILE A 105 7.81 -3.26 18.65
C ILE A 105 7.73 -2.12 19.65
N GLU A 106 8.81 -1.88 20.37
CA GLU A 106 8.96 -0.77 21.31
C GLU A 106 9.89 0.28 20.69
N LEU A 107 9.47 1.53 20.69
CA LEU A 107 10.34 2.67 20.43
C LEU A 107 10.83 3.17 21.78
N LEU A 108 12.15 3.27 21.94
CA LEU A 108 12.78 3.77 23.15
C LEU A 108 13.30 5.20 22.93
N ASP A 109 13.24 6.03 23.98
CA ASP A 109 13.97 7.29 24.02
C ASP A 109 15.48 7.08 24.31
N GLU A 110 16.21 8.19 24.40
CA GLU A 110 17.63 8.21 24.76
C GLU A 110 17.93 7.61 26.14
N TYR A 111 16.95 7.59 27.04
CA TYR A 111 17.02 7.02 28.39
C TYR A 111 16.50 5.58 28.46
N LYS A 112 16.30 4.92 27.31
CA LYS A 112 15.75 3.56 27.19
C LYS A 112 14.34 3.40 27.75
N GLN A 113 13.60 4.49 27.91
CA GLN A 113 12.19 4.47 28.29
C GLN A 113 11.31 4.22 27.05
N ILE A 114 10.25 3.45 27.23
CA ILE A 114 9.33 3.11 26.14
C ILE A 114 8.45 4.34 25.86
N ILE A 115 8.66 4.97 24.70
CA ILE A 115 7.85 6.11 24.24
C ILE A 115 6.73 5.71 23.29
N ALA A 116 6.85 4.56 22.62
CA ALA A 116 5.76 3.97 21.88
C ALA A 116 5.88 2.45 21.88
N ARG A 117 4.73 1.77 21.82
CA ARG A 117 4.64 0.31 21.78
C ARG A 117 3.56 -0.11 20.80
N GLN A 118 3.86 -1.13 20.00
CA GLN A 118 2.90 -1.77 19.11
C GLN A 118 2.96 -3.29 19.32
N ASP A 119 1.87 -3.87 19.77
CA ASP A 119 1.74 -5.32 20.01
C ASP A 119 1.02 -5.97 18.83
N TYR A 120 1.68 -6.91 18.16
CA TYR A 120 1.11 -7.63 17.02
C TYR A 120 0.59 -8.99 17.45
N TYR A 121 -0.61 -9.30 16.98
CA TYR A 121 -1.31 -10.56 17.19
C TYR A 121 -1.57 -11.23 15.86
N GLU A 122 -1.70 -12.55 15.87
CA GLU A 122 -1.99 -13.35 14.69
C GLU A 122 -3.11 -14.34 14.94
N LEU A 123 -3.85 -14.66 13.88
CA LEU A 123 -4.73 -15.83 13.82
C LEU A 123 -3.98 -17.02 13.21
N SER A 124 -3.08 -16.75 12.27
CA SER A 124 -2.27 -17.75 11.57
C SER A 124 -1.04 -17.11 10.93
N HIS A 125 0.00 -17.93 10.71
CA HIS A 125 1.20 -17.54 9.99
C HIS A 125 0.91 -17.19 8.50
N LEU A 126 -0.20 -17.66 7.93
CA LEU A 126 -0.59 -17.35 6.54
C LEU A 126 -1.54 -16.13 6.43
N LEU A 127 -1.86 -15.47 7.54
CA LEU A 127 -2.80 -14.36 7.59
C LEU A 127 -2.13 -13.09 8.11
N PRO A 128 -2.67 -11.89 7.81
CA PRO A 128 -2.07 -10.65 8.27
C PRO A 128 -1.97 -10.58 9.78
N LEU A 129 -0.93 -9.91 10.27
CA LEU A 129 -0.87 -9.53 11.67
C LEU A 129 -1.89 -8.44 11.98
N TRP A 130 -2.40 -8.42 13.20
CA TRP A 130 -3.35 -7.42 13.67
C TRP A 130 -2.79 -6.68 14.86
N SER A 131 -3.12 -5.40 14.93
CA SER A 131 -2.73 -4.58 16.06
C SER A 131 -3.71 -3.44 16.30
N ILE A 132 -3.81 -3.05 17.56
CA ILE A 132 -4.61 -1.89 17.97
C ILE A 132 -3.68 -0.90 18.62
N SER A 133 -3.79 0.35 18.18
CA SER A 133 -2.99 1.46 18.65
C SER A 133 -3.86 2.63 19.06
N HIS A 134 -3.31 3.46 19.93
CA HIS A 134 -3.91 4.72 20.30
C HIS A 134 -3.27 5.85 19.50
N LEU A 135 -4.10 6.69 18.87
CA LEU A 135 -3.64 7.95 18.29
C LEU A 135 -4.34 9.11 19.01
N PRO A 136 -3.67 9.77 19.98
CA PRO A 136 -4.29 10.81 20.78
C PRO A 136 -4.70 12.00 19.91
N TYR A 137 -5.80 12.66 20.30
CA TYR A 137 -6.35 13.86 19.66
C TYR A 137 -6.87 13.67 18.22
N ASN A 138 -6.84 12.45 17.68
CA ASN A 138 -7.43 12.18 16.38
C ASN A 138 -8.94 11.94 16.51
N ARG A 139 -9.72 12.49 15.57
CA ARG A 139 -11.19 12.36 15.54
C ARG A 139 -11.67 11.16 14.73
N HIS A 140 -10.82 10.60 13.88
CA HIS A 140 -11.17 9.51 12.97
C HIS A 140 -10.47 8.21 13.38
N ILE A 141 -11.12 7.07 13.17
CA ILE A 141 -10.41 5.79 13.25
C ILE A 141 -9.53 5.68 12.00
N ILE A 142 -8.29 5.22 12.16
CA ILE A 142 -7.41 4.96 11.01
C ILE A 142 -7.20 3.46 10.87
N ILE A 143 -7.52 2.92 9.69
CA ILE A 143 -7.14 1.58 9.26
C ILE A 143 -5.87 1.70 8.45
N ARG A 144 -4.75 1.23 9.02
CA ARG A 144 -3.47 1.23 8.34
C ARG A 144 -3.04 -0.18 8.00
N PHE A 145 -2.93 -0.46 6.71
CA PHE A 145 -2.22 -1.63 6.24
C PHE A 145 -0.72 -1.32 6.25
N ASN A 146 0.10 -2.16 6.85
CA ASN A 146 1.56 -2.04 6.74
C ASN A 146 2.12 -3.22 5.97
N ILE A 147 3.04 -2.93 5.07
CA ILE A 147 3.87 -3.91 4.38
C ILE A 147 5.28 -3.85 4.95
N PHE A 148 5.70 -4.93 5.60
CA PHE A 148 7.06 -5.14 6.06
C PHE A 148 7.93 -5.62 4.90
N THR A 149 9.01 -4.89 4.65
CA THR A 149 9.87 -5.10 3.48
C THR A 149 11.34 -5.26 3.84
N LYS A 150 12.06 -6.03 3.01
CA LYS A 150 13.53 -6.07 2.98
C LYS A 150 14.11 -5.18 1.87
N ASN A 151 13.32 -4.91 0.83
CA ASN A 151 13.72 -4.17 -0.37
C ASN A 151 13.06 -2.79 -0.41
N PHE A 152 13.35 -1.96 0.60
CA PHE A 152 12.64 -0.70 0.85
C PHE A 152 12.60 0.23 -0.37
N ASP A 153 13.72 0.43 -1.05
CA ASP A 153 13.79 1.35 -2.20
C ASP A 153 12.98 0.86 -3.40
N SER A 154 13.06 -0.44 -3.71
CA SER A 154 12.27 -1.07 -4.78
C SER A 154 10.77 -0.98 -4.48
N MET A 155 10.38 -1.27 -3.23
CA MET A 155 9.00 -1.15 -2.78
C MET A 155 8.50 0.29 -2.83
N LEU A 156 9.30 1.24 -2.34
CA LEU A 156 8.97 2.66 -2.39
C LEU A 156 8.78 3.13 -3.84
N LYS A 157 9.68 2.74 -4.76
CA LYS A 157 9.54 3.06 -6.18
C LYS A 157 8.24 2.48 -6.75
N PHE A 158 7.97 1.21 -6.49
CA PHE A 158 6.76 0.52 -6.94
C PHE A 158 5.48 1.23 -6.48
N TYR A 159 5.34 1.50 -5.19
CA TYR A 159 4.11 2.13 -4.66
C TYR A 159 3.99 3.61 -5.04
N LYS A 160 5.11 4.33 -5.25
CA LYS A 160 5.07 5.69 -5.83
C LYS A 160 4.52 5.67 -7.25
N HIS A 161 4.89 4.68 -8.06
CA HIS A 161 4.36 4.53 -9.42
C HIS A 161 2.89 4.10 -9.39
N LEU A 162 2.53 3.15 -8.50
CA LEU A 162 1.15 2.67 -8.35
C LEU A 162 0.18 3.80 -7.99
N PHE A 163 0.53 4.63 -7.00
CA PHE A 163 -0.30 5.76 -6.58
C PHE A 163 -0.03 7.05 -7.34
N GLN A 164 0.95 7.05 -8.26
CA GLN A 164 1.37 8.20 -9.07
C GLN A 164 1.70 9.44 -8.24
N ARG A 165 2.26 9.26 -7.03
CA ARG A 165 2.56 10.34 -6.09
C ARG A 165 3.64 9.97 -5.09
N LYS A 166 4.18 10.99 -4.41
CA LYS A 166 5.07 10.81 -3.26
C LYS A 166 4.26 10.40 -2.01
N PRO A 167 4.87 9.67 -1.05
CA PRO A 167 4.23 9.38 0.23
C PRO A 167 3.91 10.67 1.00
N ASP A 168 2.85 10.64 1.79
CA ASP A 168 2.39 11.75 2.64
C ASP A 168 3.32 11.98 3.83
N SER A 169 3.99 10.93 4.28
CA SER A 169 5.02 10.99 5.32
C SER A 169 6.17 10.07 4.96
N SER A 170 7.39 10.51 5.19
CA SER A 170 8.61 9.76 4.89
C SER A 170 9.66 9.96 5.96
N LYS A 171 10.23 8.87 6.44
CA LYS A 171 11.43 8.80 7.26
C LYS A 171 12.26 7.58 6.83
N THR A 172 13.49 7.49 7.29
CA THR A 172 14.38 6.36 6.95
C THR A 172 13.69 5.03 7.27
N GLY A 173 13.54 4.18 6.23
CA GLY A 173 12.92 2.86 6.34
C GLY A 173 11.41 2.87 6.64
N PHE A 174 10.71 4.01 6.55
CA PHE A 174 9.26 4.04 6.77
C PHE A 174 8.57 5.16 5.98
N VAL A 175 7.56 4.80 5.20
CA VAL A 175 6.71 5.76 4.48
C VAL A 175 5.23 5.46 4.68
N VAL A 176 4.39 6.49 4.57
CA VAL A 176 2.93 6.37 4.66
C VAL A 176 2.27 7.03 3.45
N PHE A 177 1.27 6.35 2.90
CA PHE A 177 0.33 6.84 1.90
C PHE A 177 -1.08 6.92 2.52
N ASN A 178 -1.67 8.10 2.55
CA ASN A 178 -3.09 8.30 2.85
C ASN A 178 -3.93 7.93 1.63
N LEU A 179 -4.77 6.90 1.76
CA LEU A 179 -5.55 6.36 0.64
C LEU A 179 -6.94 6.99 0.53
N SER A 180 -7.49 7.50 1.63
CA SER A 180 -8.76 8.24 1.63
C SER A 180 -8.60 9.69 2.04
N SER A 181 -9.54 10.52 1.55
CA SER A 181 -9.74 11.86 2.06
C SER A 181 -10.46 11.83 3.41
N PRO A 182 -10.12 12.71 4.35
CA PRO A 182 -10.81 12.81 5.64
C PRO A 182 -12.21 13.42 5.55
N ILE A 183 -12.55 14.04 4.42
CA ILE A 183 -13.84 14.70 4.22
C ILE A 183 -14.94 13.62 4.22
N ASN A 184 -15.86 13.73 5.18
CA ASN A 184 -17.05 12.88 5.35
C ASN A 184 -16.81 11.40 5.69
N ASN A 185 -15.59 10.99 6.02
CA ASN A 185 -15.27 9.61 6.32
C ASN A 185 -15.01 9.38 7.82
N LYS A 186 -15.76 8.45 8.45
CA LYS A 186 -15.48 8.01 9.83
C LYS A 186 -14.18 7.21 9.94
N LEU A 187 -13.82 6.51 8.87
CA LEU A 187 -12.60 5.70 8.73
C LEU A 187 -11.63 6.34 7.75
N LEU A 188 -10.37 6.50 8.14
CA LEU A 188 -9.28 6.87 7.24
C LEU A 188 -8.48 5.64 6.88
N TYR A 189 -8.07 5.54 5.62
CA TYR A 189 -7.30 4.42 5.12
C TYR A 189 -5.88 4.85 4.85
N GLN A 190 -4.92 4.05 5.31
CA GLN A 190 -3.50 4.29 5.08
C GLN A 190 -2.84 2.99 4.62
N LEU A 191 -1.85 3.14 3.75
CA LEU A 191 -0.83 2.12 3.52
C LEU A 191 0.49 2.63 4.06
N SER A 192 1.26 1.79 4.73
CA SER A 192 2.65 2.09 5.05
C SER A 192 3.58 1.00 4.55
N ILE A 193 4.80 1.40 4.22
CA ILE A 193 5.90 0.49 3.88
C ILE A 193 6.94 0.66 4.98
N LYS A 194 7.34 -0.45 5.60
CA LYS A 194 8.21 -0.45 6.77
C LYS A 194 9.36 -1.42 6.59
N TYR A 195 10.57 -0.90 6.59
CA TYR A 195 11.79 -1.66 6.72
C TYR A 195 12.21 -1.73 8.19
N SER A 196 12.69 -2.89 8.61
CA SER A 196 13.31 -3.09 9.91
C SER A 196 14.35 -4.20 9.79
N PRO A 197 15.63 -3.96 10.14
CA PRO A 197 16.68 -4.98 10.02
C PRO A 197 16.44 -6.18 10.94
N SER A 198 15.65 -5.98 12.00
CA SER A 198 15.31 -7.02 12.96
C SER A 198 14.07 -7.83 12.59
N ILE A 199 13.45 -7.56 11.43
CA ILE A 199 12.28 -8.28 10.93
C ILE A 199 12.65 -8.93 9.59
N GLN A 200 12.49 -10.24 9.51
CA GLN A 200 12.57 -11.01 8.29
C GLN A 200 11.14 -11.29 7.80
N SER A 201 10.62 -10.44 6.92
CA SER A 201 9.28 -10.64 6.38
C SER A 201 9.19 -11.79 5.37
N TYR A 202 8.05 -12.47 5.32
CA TYR A 202 7.68 -13.44 4.28
C TYR A 202 6.29 -13.14 3.69
N THR A 203 6.09 -13.47 2.43
CA THR A 203 4.82 -13.21 1.72
C THR A 203 3.70 -14.12 2.24
N ILE A 204 2.48 -13.58 2.35
CA ILE A 204 1.27 -14.32 2.72
C ILE A 204 0.22 -14.36 1.60
N SER A 205 0.64 -14.12 0.36
CA SER A 205 -0.23 -13.97 -0.83
C SER A 205 -1.21 -15.12 -1.08
N GLN A 206 -0.96 -16.30 -0.52
CA GLN A 206 -1.87 -17.44 -0.61
C GLN A 206 -3.10 -17.28 0.29
N GLY A 207 -2.94 -16.71 1.48
CA GLY A 207 -4.01 -16.52 2.47
C GLY A 207 -4.59 -15.11 2.49
N ALA A 208 -3.84 -14.09 2.08
CA ALA A 208 -4.34 -12.72 2.09
C ALA A 208 -3.65 -11.80 1.07
N TYR A 209 -4.40 -10.80 0.62
CA TYR A 209 -3.91 -9.76 -0.29
C TYR A 209 -4.68 -8.45 -0.15
N LEU A 210 -4.13 -7.36 -0.69
CA LEU A 210 -4.80 -6.05 -0.72
C LEU A 210 -5.45 -5.82 -2.09
N LYS A 211 -6.67 -5.30 -2.09
CA LYS A 211 -7.36 -4.79 -3.29
C LYS A 211 -7.40 -3.26 -3.26
N PHE A 212 -6.77 -2.60 -4.22
CA PHE A 212 -6.77 -1.15 -4.35
C PHE A 212 -7.78 -0.69 -5.40
N ARG A 213 -8.61 0.30 -5.05
CA ARG A 213 -9.44 1.05 -6.01
C ARG A 213 -8.72 2.32 -6.40
N LEU A 214 -8.38 2.44 -7.68
CA LEU A 214 -7.51 3.49 -8.21
C LEU A 214 -8.26 4.27 -9.30
N THR A 215 -8.06 5.58 -9.38
CA THR A 215 -8.72 6.43 -10.38
C THR A 215 -7.98 6.50 -11.71
N ASN A 216 -6.68 6.23 -11.70
CA ASN A 216 -5.84 6.22 -12.89
C ASN A 216 -4.76 5.16 -12.74
N LEU A 217 -4.62 4.30 -13.75
CA LEU A 217 -3.59 3.27 -13.83
C LEU A 217 -2.83 3.31 -15.16
N ASN A 218 -3.10 4.26 -16.06
CA ASN A 218 -2.60 4.19 -17.44
C ASN A 218 -1.07 4.17 -17.50
N TYR A 219 -0.41 5.06 -16.75
CA TYR A 219 1.05 5.10 -16.66
C TYR A 219 1.61 3.82 -16.03
N PHE A 220 0.99 3.36 -14.95
CA PHE A 220 1.42 2.15 -14.24
C PHE A 220 1.28 0.90 -15.11
N ILE A 221 0.15 0.74 -15.82
CA ILE A 221 -0.08 -0.37 -16.73
C ILE A 221 0.99 -0.37 -17.82
N HIS A 222 1.28 0.78 -18.43
CA HIS A 222 2.30 0.88 -19.47
C HIS A 222 3.69 0.44 -18.98
N GLU A 223 4.10 0.83 -17.77
CA GLU A 223 5.41 0.48 -17.22
C GLU A 223 5.48 -0.99 -16.74
N TYR A 224 4.37 -1.54 -16.25
CA TYR A 224 4.31 -2.88 -15.64
C TYR A 224 3.56 -3.91 -16.49
N THR A 225 3.32 -3.66 -17.79
CA THR A 225 2.47 -4.50 -18.67
C THR A 225 2.88 -5.98 -18.62
N SER A 226 4.18 -6.28 -18.66
CA SER A 226 4.68 -7.66 -18.66
C SER A 226 4.56 -8.39 -17.30
N LYS A 227 4.21 -7.68 -16.24
CA LYS A 227 4.07 -8.22 -14.87
C LYS A 227 2.62 -8.24 -14.39
N LEU A 228 1.70 -7.68 -15.17
CA LEU A 228 0.28 -7.62 -14.86
C LEU A 228 -0.42 -8.86 -15.39
N PHE A 229 -1.30 -9.42 -14.56
CA PHE A 229 -2.25 -10.45 -14.94
C PHE A 229 -3.62 -9.80 -15.10
N SER A 230 -4.06 -9.59 -16.33
CA SER A 230 -5.36 -8.99 -16.60
C SER A 230 -6.47 -9.98 -16.26
N ILE A 231 -7.40 -9.58 -15.39
CA ILE A 231 -8.63 -10.34 -15.10
C ILE A 231 -9.72 -9.91 -16.09
N ASN A 232 -9.88 -8.60 -16.23
CA ASN A 232 -10.79 -7.96 -17.18
C ASN A 232 -10.28 -6.55 -17.53
N LYS A 233 -11.07 -5.76 -18.26
CA LYS A 233 -10.69 -4.39 -18.68
C LYS A 233 -10.34 -3.44 -17.53
N TYR A 234 -10.84 -3.69 -16.33
CA TYR A 234 -10.71 -2.79 -15.18
C TYR A 234 -10.03 -3.45 -13.98
N GLU A 235 -9.71 -4.74 -14.04
CA GLU A 235 -9.15 -5.47 -12.91
C GLU A 235 -7.90 -6.26 -13.31
N TYR A 236 -6.88 -6.14 -12.46
CA TYR A 236 -5.55 -6.71 -12.68
C TYR A 236 -5.02 -7.31 -11.38
N TYR A 237 -4.28 -8.41 -11.47
CA TYR A 237 -3.38 -8.85 -10.42
C TYR A 237 -1.93 -8.45 -10.74
N ILE A 238 -1.16 -8.15 -9.71
CA ILE A 238 0.28 -7.94 -9.80
C ILE A 238 0.94 -8.35 -8.49
N TYR A 239 2.21 -8.76 -8.58
CA TYR A 239 3.06 -8.92 -7.41
C TYR A 239 3.95 -7.69 -7.24
N ASP A 240 4.00 -7.16 -6.03
CA ASP A 240 4.99 -6.15 -5.69
C ASP A 240 6.42 -6.76 -5.62
N PRO A 241 7.48 -5.94 -5.51
CA PRO A 241 8.86 -6.43 -5.48
C PRO A 241 9.19 -7.47 -4.40
N ASP A 242 8.41 -7.54 -3.31
CA ASP A 242 8.59 -8.53 -2.25
C ASP A 242 7.69 -9.77 -2.41
N GLY A 243 6.93 -9.85 -3.51
CA GLY A 243 6.05 -10.97 -3.83
C GLY A 243 4.70 -10.91 -3.11
N ASN A 244 4.26 -9.75 -2.64
CA ASN A 244 2.90 -9.58 -2.13
C ASN A 244 1.94 -9.42 -3.31
N LEU A 245 0.88 -10.20 -3.33
CA LEU A 245 -0.18 -10.12 -4.33
C LEU A 245 -1.01 -8.86 -4.08
N LEU A 246 -1.28 -8.12 -5.14
CA LEU A 246 -2.19 -6.98 -5.16
C LEU A 246 -3.26 -7.20 -6.22
N HIS A 247 -4.49 -6.86 -5.88
CA HIS A 247 -5.61 -6.76 -6.81
C HIS A 247 -5.86 -5.27 -7.09
N LEU A 248 -5.70 -4.84 -8.34
CA LEU A 248 -5.92 -3.47 -8.76
C LEU A 248 -7.27 -3.37 -9.48
N HIS A 249 -8.13 -2.45 -9.03
CA HIS A 249 -9.40 -2.14 -9.68
C HIS A 249 -9.42 -0.67 -10.12
N LEU A 250 -9.57 -0.45 -11.42
CA LEU A 250 -9.68 0.87 -12.02
C LEU A 250 -11.11 1.39 -11.88
N HIS A 251 -11.29 2.40 -11.02
CA HIS A 251 -12.57 3.08 -10.85
C HIS A 251 -12.81 3.99 -12.05
N ASN A 252 -13.78 3.63 -12.88
CA ASN A 252 -14.17 4.48 -14.00
C ASN A 252 -15.09 5.60 -13.50
N LEU A 253 -14.61 6.85 -13.52
CA LEU A 253 -15.44 8.03 -13.25
C LEU A 253 -16.44 8.33 -14.40
N SER A 254 -16.43 7.56 -15.51
CA SER A 254 -17.23 7.87 -16.69
C SER A 254 -18.73 7.54 -16.59
N SER A 255 -19.24 7.01 -15.48
CA SER A 255 -20.70 6.78 -15.32
C SER A 255 -21.51 8.07 -15.12
N ASN A 256 -20.86 9.24 -15.08
CA ASN A 256 -21.54 10.56 -15.08
C ASN A 256 -21.28 11.42 -16.33
N ILE A 257 -20.61 10.90 -17.37
CA ILE A 257 -20.56 11.58 -18.67
C ILE A 257 -21.52 10.85 -19.59
N LYS A 258 -22.71 11.44 -19.74
CA LYS A 258 -23.75 11.04 -20.69
C LYS A 258 -23.14 10.68 -22.05
N GLU A 259 -23.58 9.54 -22.59
CA GLU A 259 -24.03 9.38 -23.97
C GLU A 259 -23.72 10.58 -24.87
N CYS A 260 -22.60 10.53 -25.58
CA CYS A 260 -22.34 11.31 -26.79
C CYS A 260 -21.20 10.64 -27.57
N ILE A 261 -21.40 9.40 -27.97
CA ILE A 261 -20.82 8.92 -29.23
C ILE A 261 -22.01 8.45 -30.06
N SER A 262 -22.48 9.35 -30.91
CA SER A 262 -23.45 9.02 -31.94
C SER A 262 -22.92 7.86 -32.78
N LEU A 263 -23.63 6.74 -32.73
CA LEU A 263 -23.57 5.73 -33.77
C LEU A 263 -23.85 6.43 -35.11
N LYS A 264 -22.90 6.43 -36.04
CA LYS A 264 -23.24 6.63 -37.45
C LYS A 264 -23.84 5.30 -37.95
N PRO A 265 -25.08 5.30 -38.47
CA PRO A 265 -25.74 4.09 -38.91
C PRO A 265 -25.13 3.56 -40.22
N SER A 266 -24.93 2.25 -40.24
CA SER A 266 -24.83 1.45 -41.45
C SER A 266 -26.10 1.63 -42.27
N ILE A 267 -25.97 2.17 -43.48
CA ILE A 267 -27.02 2.13 -44.50
C ILE A 267 -26.71 0.95 -45.40
N HIS A 268 -27.51 -0.10 -45.24
CA HIS A 268 -27.74 -1.12 -46.25
C HIS A 268 -28.90 -0.65 -47.15
N THR A 269 -28.70 -0.63 -48.46
CA THR A 269 -29.78 -0.73 -49.45
C THR A 269 -29.31 -1.67 -50.55
N ASN A 270 -30.05 -2.76 -50.74
CA ASN A 270 -29.96 -3.67 -51.87
C ASN A 270 -30.86 -3.14 -53.01
N ASP A 271 -30.36 -3.14 -54.25
CA ASP A 271 -31.06 -3.32 -55.55
C ASP A 271 -30.04 -2.93 -56.65
N SER A 272 -29.90 -3.52 -57.84
CA SER A 272 -30.59 -4.56 -58.61
C SER A 272 -29.71 -4.87 -59.84
N GLY A 273 -29.57 -6.14 -60.22
CA GLY A 273 -29.65 -6.55 -61.64
C GLY A 273 -28.41 -6.52 -62.56
N PHE A 274 -28.18 -7.69 -63.17
CA PHE A 274 -27.73 -7.93 -64.56
C PHE A 274 -26.22 -7.98 -64.91
N GLY A 275 -25.81 -9.13 -65.49
CA GLY A 275 -24.94 -9.16 -66.67
C GLY A 275 -23.61 -9.90 -66.58
N ASP A 276 -23.64 -11.20 -66.89
CA ASP A 276 -22.74 -11.96 -67.77
C ASP A 276 -21.18 -11.95 -67.68
N SER A 277 -20.69 -13.20 -67.71
CA SER A 277 -19.58 -13.74 -68.52
C SER A 277 -18.22 -14.06 -67.88
N SER A 278 -17.94 -15.37 -67.90
CA SER A 278 -16.69 -16.06 -68.30
C SER A 278 -15.32 -15.68 -67.72
N ASP A 279 -14.80 -16.56 -66.84
CA ASP A 279 -13.61 -17.43 -67.03
C ASP A 279 -12.21 -16.80 -67.39
N PRO A 280 -11.08 -17.54 -67.33
CA PRO A 280 -10.22 -17.60 -66.14
C PRO A 280 -8.72 -17.26 -66.39
N SER A 281 -7.93 -17.29 -65.31
CA SER A 281 -6.46 -17.55 -65.23
C SER A 281 -5.44 -16.50 -65.76
N THR A 282 -4.44 -16.16 -64.93
CA THR A 282 -2.97 -16.19 -65.17
C THR A 282 -2.21 -15.40 -64.07
N GLN A 283 -1.30 -16.07 -63.35
CA GLN A 283 0.18 -15.93 -63.37
C GLN A 283 0.74 -14.63 -62.75
N LEU A 284 1.48 -14.67 -61.63
CA LEU A 284 2.93 -14.95 -61.50
C LEU A 284 3.81 -13.91 -62.21
N LEU A 285 4.56 -13.10 -61.43
CA LEU A 285 6.00 -12.78 -61.62
C LEU A 285 6.51 -11.68 -60.63
N ASN A 286 7.58 -12.04 -59.92
CA ASN A 286 8.85 -11.30 -59.67
C ASN A 286 8.80 -9.88 -59.07
N SER A 287 9.31 -9.67 -57.85
CA SER A 287 10.72 -9.53 -57.42
C SER A 287 11.41 -8.27 -57.96
N THR A 288 12.01 -7.45 -57.08
CA THR A 288 13.37 -6.90 -57.20
C THR A 288 13.77 -6.18 -55.90
N VAL A 289 14.96 -6.54 -55.44
CA VAL A 289 15.77 -6.01 -54.32
C VAL A 289 16.44 -4.70 -54.73
N SER A 290 16.65 -3.76 -53.80
CA SER A 290 17.82 -2.87 -53.83
C SER A 290 18.20 -2.42 -52.41
N GLN A 291 19.51 -2.50 -52.17
CA GLN A 291 20.25 -2.31 -50.94
C GLN A 291 21.40 -1.34 -51.27
N ILE A 292 22.09 -0.79 -50.24
CA ILE A 292 23.40 -0.09 -50.26
C ILE A 292 23.28 1.45 -50.45
N TYR A 293 23.79 2.32 -49.56
CA TYR A 293 25.20 2.49 -49.16
C TYR A 293 25.49 2.75 -47.67
N GLN A 294 26.61 2.18 -47.23
CA GLN A 294 27.44 2.56 -46.07
C GLN A 294 28.33 3.77 -46.41
N THR A 295 28.83 4.48 -45.41
CA THR A 295 30.28 4.73 -45.25
C THR A 295 30.62 5.25 -43.85
N SER A 296 31.73 4.71 -43.35
CA SER A 296 32.46 4.92 -42.11
C SER A 296 33.35 6.16 -42.14
N ASN A 297 33.81 6.61 -40.96
CA ASN A 297 35.24 6.89 -40.70
C ASN A 297 35.51 7.03 -39.19
N ASP A 298 36.52 6.28 -38.75
CA ASP A 298 37.20 6.30 -37.45
C ASP A 298 38.20 7.48 -37.36
N MET A 299 38.53 7.94 -36.14
CA MET A 299 39.83 7.69 -35.47
C MET A 299 40.08 8.58 -34.24
N ASP A 300 40.58 7.90 -33.21
CA ASP A 300 41.55 8.27 -32.16
C ASP A 300 41.28 9.32 -31.07
N GLY A 301 41.40 8.85 -29.82
CA GLY A 301 42.64 9.15 -29.08
C GLY A 301 42.55 9.87 -27.72
N GLN A 302 42.80 9.07 -26.67
CA GLN A 302 43.52 9.40 -25.41
C GLN A 302 42.79 9.88 -24.13
N SER A 303 43.22 9.20 -23.07
CA SER A 303 43.00 9.26 -21.62
C SER A 303 43.58 10.49 -20.92
N TYR A 304 43.06 10.89 -19.74
CA TYR A 304 43.80 11.19 -18.49
C TYR A 304 42.85 11.40 -17.28
N THR A 305 43.09 10.62 -16.22
CA THR A 305 43.12 10.87 -14.76
C THR A 305 42.25 11.96 -14.06
N SER A 306 41.49 11.49 -13.05
CA SER A 306 41.27 12.00 -11.67
C SER A 306 41.43 13.49 -11.32
N ASN A 307 40.41 14.08 -10.66
CA ASN A 307 40.47 14.53 -9.26
C ASN A 307 39.20 15.25 -8.78
N ASP A 308 38.94 15.06 -7.49
CA ASP A 308 38.22 15.87 -6.49
C ASP A 308 37.59 17.22 -6.91
N SER A 309 36.35 17.47 -6.45
CA SER A 309 36.14 18.34 -5.28
C SER A 309 34.66 18.63 -5.05
N ALA A 310 34.25 18.43 -3.80
CA ALA A 310 33.02 18.95 -3.23
C ALA A 310 33.21 20.43 -2.85
N GLN A 311 32.21 21.28 -3.12
CA GLN A 311 31.84 22.48 -2.35
C GLN A 311 30.54 23.04 -2.97
N CYS A 312 29.40 22.94 -2.28
CA CYS A 312 28.86 23.96 -1.36
C CYS A 312 28.68 25.35 -2.00
N SER A 313 27.43 25.71 -2.28
CA SER A 313 27.00 27.11 -2.37
C SER A 313 25.74 27.31 -1.51
N SER A 314 25.97 27.93 -0.36
CA SER A 314 25.03 28.56 0.54
C SER A 314 24.36 29.76 -0.13
N ILE A 315 23.02 29.83 -0.10
CA ILE A 315 22.27 31.03 -0.48
C ILE A 315 21.94 31.85 0.77
N SER A 316 22.31 33.12 0.65
CA SER A 316 22.30 34.21 1.60
C SER A 316 20.92 34.70 2.01
N SER A 317 20.82 35.01 3.29
CA SER A 317 19.92 35.94 3.95
C SER A 317 19.95 37.36 3.35
N ASN A 318 18.78 37.99 3.24
CA ASN A 318 18.64 39.44 3.24
C ASN A 318 17.39 39.82 4.05
N GLU A 319 17.62 40.31 5.27
CA GLU A 319 16.65 41.04 6.08
C GLU A 319 16.80 42.54 5.80
N ILE A 320 15.69 43.24 5.58
CA ILE A 320 15.59 44.70 5.72
C ILE A 320 14.42 44.99 6.66
N ASN A 321 14.75 45.65 7.78
CA ASN A 321 13.86 46.21 8.78
C ASN A 321 13.23 47.51 8.30
N THR A 322 11.93 47.73 8.57
CA THR A 322 11.43 49.06 9.02
C THR A 322 10.11 48.99 9.80
N ARG A 323 10.20 49.41 11.07
CA ARG A 323 9.31 50.28 11.88
C ARG A 323 7.85 49.91 12.21
N LYS A 324 7.70 49.54 13.49
CA LYS A 324 6.69 49.91 14.51
C LYS A 324 5.49 50.81 14.12
N MET A 325 4.29 50.32 14.41
CA MET A 325 3.16 51.08 14.98
C MET A 325 2.44 50.19 16.00
N ILE A 326 2.21 50.74 17.19
CA ILE A 326 1.56 50.10 18.34
C ILE A 326 0.07 50.44 18.27
N VAL A 327 -0.80 49.44 18.19
CA VAL A 327 -2.18 49.51 18.72
C VAL A 327 -2.57 48.14 19.26
N ARG A 328 -2.83 48.08 20.57
CA ARG A 328 -3.39 46.93 21.30
C ARG A 328 -4.80 46.65 20.80
N HIS A 329 -5.14 45.40 20.48
CA HIS A 329 -6.47 44.81 20.73
C HIS A 329 -6.32 43.28 20.86
N ASN A 330 -6.91 42.75 21.93
CA ASN A 330 -6.86 41.35 22.34
C ASN A 330 -7.47 40.42 21.29
N ASN A 331 -6.74 39.37 20.90
CA ASN A 331 -7.33 38.15 20.33
C ASN A 331 -6.43 36.95 20.65
N PHE A 332 -6.96 36.03 21.45
CA PHE A 332 -6.36 34.73 21.73
C PHE A 332 -6.41 33.87 20.45
N ILE A 333 -5.27 33.75 19.78
CA ILE A 333 -5.03 32.74 18.73
C ILE A 333 -3.85 31.90 19.22
N SER A 334 -4.10 30.68 19.67
CA SER A 334 -3.04 29.73 19.98
C SER A 334 -2.47 29.15 18.67
N LYS A 335 -1.39 29.76 18.19
CA LYS A 335 -0.46 29.13 17.25
C LYS A 335 0.45 28.20 18.06
N ASN A 336 0.18 26.90 18.06
CA ASN A 336 1.15 25.92 18.54
C ASN A 336 2.03 25.46 17.37
N ASN A 337 3.18 26.14 17.24
CA ASN A 337 4.35 25.65 16.53
C ASN A 337 4.88 24.41 17.24
N ILE A 338 4.61 23.22 16.72
CA ILE A 338 5.40 22.04 17.05
C ILE A 338 6.68 22.13 16.22
N SER A 339 7.75 22.58 16.87
CA SER A 339 9.12 22.47 16.37
C SER A 339 9.45 20.99 16.12
N VAL A 340 9.41 20.56 14.87
CA VAL A 340 9.99 19.29 14.43
C VAL A 340 11.51 19.44 14.52
N ARG A 341 12.10 18.96 15.62
CA ARG A 341 13.55 18.75 15.70
C ARG A 341 13.90 17.67 14.67
N SER A 342 14.73 18.04 13.69
CA SER A 342 15.40 17.12 12.78
C SER A 342 16.26 16.16 13.60
N ALA A 343 15.84 14.90 13.71
CA ALA A 343 16.66 13.84 14.28
C ALA A 343 17.83 13.58 13.32
N ASN A 344 19.04 13.85 13.82
CA ASN A 344 20.29 13.52 13.17
C ASN A 344 20.40 12.00 12.93
N LYS A 345 21.15 11.64 11.89
CA LYS A 345 21.50 10.27 11.51
C LYS A 345 22.29 9.58 12.64
N SER A 346 21.62 8.83 13.50
CA SER A 346 22.22 7.76 14.30
C SER A 346 21.10 6.90 14.90
N GLU A 347 21.13 5.60 14.57
CA GLU A 347 20.40 4.47 15.17
C GLU A 347 19.03 4.77 15.81
N ILE A 348 17.97 4.35 15.12
CA ILE A 348 16.63 4.35 15.71
C ILE A 348 16.55 3.21 16.73
N ASN A 349 16.47 3.54 18.03
CA ASN A 349 16.36 2.61 19.16
C ASN A 349 15.03 1.83 19.16
N TYR A 350 14.88 0.86 18.26
CA TYR A 350 13.78 -0.10 18.31
C TYR A 350 14.18 -1.32 19.15
N ARG A 351 13.33 -1.72 20.10
CA ARG A 351 13.45 -2.98 20.83
C ARG A 351 12.32 -3.93 20.42
N LEU A 352 12.70 -5.14 20.02
CA LEU A 352 11.76 -6.21 19.70
C LEU A 352 11.78 -7.28 20.80
N LYS A 353 10.59 -7.79 21.15
CA LYS A 353 10.45 -8.92 22.07
C LYS A 353 9.37 -9.87 21.54
N GLN A 354 9.66 -11.17 21.57
CA GLN A 354 8.67 -12.24 21.49
C GLN A 354 8.44 -12.81 22.89
N GLN A 355 7.23 -13.29 23.17
CA GLN A 355 6.89 -13.84 24.48
C GLN A 355 7.22 -15.34 24.51
N GLN A 356 7.97 -15.78 25.52
CA GLN A 356 8.14 -17.20 25.80
C GLN A 356 6.86 -17.72 26.47
N ARG A 357 6.19 -18.72 25.88
CA ARG A 357 5.19 -19.51 26.62
C ARG A 357 5.97 -20.50 27.49
N THR A 358 5.86 -20.37 28.81
CA THR A 358 6.08 -21.49 29.72
C THR A 358 4.96 -22.49 29.46
N GLY A 359 5.34 -23.73 29.15
CA GLY A 359 4.42 -24.82 28.80
C GLY A 359 3.47 -25.23 29.91
#